data_AF-A0A2D3W2G2-F1
#
_entry.id   AF-A0A2D3W2G2-F1
#
_cell.length_a   1.000
_cell.length_b   1.000
_cell.length_c   1.000
_cell.angle_alpha   90.00
_cell.angle_beta   90.00
_cell.angle_gamma   90.00
#
_symmetry.space_group_name_H-M   'P 1'
#
loop_
_entity.id
_entity.type
_entity.pdbx_description
1 polymer ?
#
loop_
_entity_poly.entity_id
_entity_poly.type
_entity_poly.pdbx_seq_one_letter_code
_entity_poly.pdbx_strand_id
1 'polypeptide(L)'
;MKIKYTGPRPHITHHGITFKDGKDDKYVYLTIAIQILQAIDKDFSDQKSYIYDASTKRLDDETMISILLSYENSLEEDVKKERVSYERKLDEEIEVVKMKENLNEDEKKTWINNLEIMREYRIQRAVNKIFYMHTIKEIAKIIRREKIQEIDTPFFEKFWHVLRTVHGELLSGKSPINSELKVEKDADSNMIARLKIAIF
;
A
#
# COMPACT_ATOMS: atom_id res chain seq x y z
N MET A 1 8.96 -15.41 2.65
CA MET A 1 8.04 -14.48 1.95
C MET A 1 8.87 -13.42 1.26
N LYS A 2 8.45 -12.86 0.12
CA LYS A 2 9.23 -11.82 -0.57
C LYS A 2 8.35 -10.65 -0.97
N ILE A 3 8.83 -9.45 -0.68
CA ILE A 3 8.35 -8.21 -1.27
C ILE A 3 9.29 -7.88 -2.43
N LYS A 4 8.77 -7.54 -3.61
CA LYS A 4 9.56 -7.06 -4.74
C LYS A 4 8.71 -6.18 -5.64
N TYR A 5 9.31 -5.15 -6.24
CA TYR A 5 8.63 -4.36 -7.27
C TYR A 5 8.27 -5.23 -8.49
N THR A 6 7.07 -5.04 -9.03
CA THR A 6 6.64 -5.75 -10.25
C THR A 6 6.27 -4.84 -11.43
N GLY A 7 5.81 -3.61 -11.21
CA GLY A 7 5.34 -2.72 -12.29
C GLY A 7 3.86 -2.39 -12.17
N PRO A 8 3.22 -1.60 -13.05
CA PRO A 8 1.83 -1.12 -12.95
C PRO A 8 0.74 -2.21 -13.06
N ARG A 9 -0.53 -1.86 -12.81
CA ARG A 9 -1.64 -2.84 -12.88
C ARG A 9 -1.83 -3.32 -14.33
N PRO A 10 -1.85 -4.64 -14.58
CA PRO A 10 -2.03 -5.14 -15.93
C PRO A 10 -3.52 -5.12 -16.31
N HIS A 11 -3.77 -5.01 -17.61
CA HIS A 11 -5.04 -5.23 -18.27
C HIS A 11 -4.83 -6.34 -19.30
N ILE A 12 -5.51 -7.47 -19.09
CA ILE A 12 -5.23 -8.73 -19.77
C ILE A 12 -6.48 -9.13 -20.55
N THR A 13 -6.32 -9.39 -21.84
CA THR A 13 -7.40 -9.81 -22.74
C THR A 13 -6.86 -10.82 -23.76
N HIS A 14 -7.73 -11.32 -24.65
CA HIS A 14 -7.31 -12.12 -25.82
C HIS A 14 -6.47 -11.31 -26.82
N HIS A 15 -6.53 -9.97 -26.83
CA HIS A 15 -5.69 -9.12 -27.68
C HIS A 15 -4.28 -8.87 -27.13
N GLY A 16 -3.99 -9.32 -25.90
CA GLY A 16 -2.68 -9.14 -25.26
C GLY A 16 -2.76 -8.54 -23.86
N ILE A 17 -1.60 -8.08 -23.39
CA ILE A 17 -1.38 -7.52 -22.06
C ILE A 17 -0.95 -6.06 -22.21
N THR A 18 -1.68 -5.16 -21.57
CA THR A 18 -1.33 -3.74 -21.45
C THR A 18 -1.24 -3.34 -19.98
N PHE A 19 -0.71 -2.16 -19.67
CA PHE A 19 -0.55 -1.68 -18.31
C PHE A 19 -1.30 -0.36 -18.12
N LYS A 20 -1.99 -0.22 -16.99
CA LYS A 20 -2.78 0.97 -16.67
C LYS A 20 -1.91 2.05 -16.04
N ASP A 21 -1.92 3.22 -16.66
CA ASP A 21 -1.29 4.43 -16.11
C ASP A 21 -1.91 4.85 -14.77
N GLY A 22 -1.07 5.39 -13.88
CA GLY A 22 -1.48 5.83 -12.54
C GLY A 22 -1.94 4.71 -11.60
N LYS A 23 -1.68 3.43 -11.95
CA LYS A 23 -1.98 2.26 -11.11
C LYS A 23 -0.71 1.54 -10.71
N ASP A 24 0.19 2.27 -10.07
CA ASP A 24 1.47 1.75 -9.60
C ASP A 24 1.32 0.55 -8.66
N ASP A 25 2.40 -0.21 -8.58
CA ASP A 25 2.58 -1.22 -7.55
C ASP A 25 2.66 -0.54 -6.18
N LYS A 26 1.96 -1.07 -5.17
CA LYS A 26 2.01 -0.50 -3.81
C LYS A 26 3.39 -0.59 -3.17
N TYR A 27 4.25 -1.44 -3.70
CA TYR A 27 5.67 -1.47 -3.37
C TYR A 27 6.33 -0.09 -3.38
N VAL A 28 6.01 0.78 -4.35
CA VAL A 28 6.71 2.08 -4.51
C VAL A 28 6.44 3.06 -3.35
N TYR A 29 5.38 2.81 -2.58
CA TYR A 29 4.96 3.61 -1.43
C TYR A 29 5.37 2.98 -0.09
N LEU A 30 5.83 1.72 -0.10
CA LEU A 30 6.03 0.94 1.12
C LEU A 30 7.15 1.49 1.99
N THR A 31 8.30 1.83 1.41
CA THR A 31 9.43 2.43 2.15
C THR A 31 9.01 3.70 2.89
N ILE A 32 8.24 4.57 2.23
CA ILE A 32 7.76 5.83 2.84
C ILE A 32 6.74 5.55 3.94
N ALA A 33 5.84 4.59 3.75
CA ALA A 33 4.91 4.20 4.80
C ALA A 33 5.64 3.64 6.03
N ILE A 34 6.68 2.82 5.85
CA ILE A 34 7.51 2.29 6.95
C ILE A 34 8.26 3.43 7.65
N GLN A 35 8.83 4.37 6.90
CA GLN A 35 9.51 5.53 7.49
C GLN A 35 8.54 6.38 8.33
N ILE A 36 7.32 6.63 7.84
CA ILE A 36 6.28 7.30 8.62
C ILE A 36 5.95 6.50 9.87
N LEU A 37 5.73 5.18 9.75
CA LEU A 37 5.45 4.30 10.88
C LEU A 37 6.52 4.43 11.98
N GLN A 38 7.80 4.31 11.61
CA GLN A 38 8.92 4.42 12.55
C GLN A 38 9.09 5.85 13.11
N ALA A 39 8.74 6.87 12.33
CA ALA A 39 8.80 8.26 12.76
C ALA A 39 7.79 8.55 13.88
N ILE A 40 6.59 7.97 13.77
CA ILE A 40 5.48 8.21 14.71
C ILE A 40 5.41 7.21 15.86
N ASP A 41 6.14 6.09 15.80
CA ASP A 41 6.17 5.12 16.89
C ASP A 41 7.25 5.47 17.92
N LYS A 42 7.05 6.59 18.61
CA LYS A 42 7.96 7.09 19.64
C LYS A 42 7.18 7.47 20.88
N ASP A 43 7.90 7.57 22.00
CA ASP A 43 7.35 8.13 23.22
C ASP A 43 7.30 9.66 23.09
N PHE A 44 6.08 10.23 23.07
CA PHE A 44 5.84 11.67 22.99
C PHE A 44 5.60 12.33 24.37
N SER A 45 5.81 11.61 25.48
CA SER A 45 5.54 12.10 26.83
C SER A 45 6.23 13.43 27.18
N ASP A 46 7.42 13.67 26.63
CA ASP A 46 8.25 14.85 26.96
C ASP A 46 8.23 15.97 25.89
N GLN A 47 7.65 15.76 24.71
CA GLN A 47 7.72 16.73 23.59
C GLN A 47 6.44 16.84 22.76
N LYS A 48 6.04 18.08 22.47
CA LYS A 48 4.86 18.40 21.63
C LYS A 48 5.07 18.21 20.13
N SER A 49 6.31 18.09 19.66
CA SER A 49 6.65 17.99 18.23
C SER A 49 7.94 17.21 18.03
N TYR A 50 7.97 16.35 17.01
CA TYR A 50 9.13 15.53 16.66
C TYR A 50 9.48 15.71 15.17
N ILE A 51 10.77 15.88 14.87
CA ILE A 51 11.28 15.90 13.49
C ILE A 51 12.01 14.59 13.24
N TYR A 52 11.56 13.87 12.21
CA TYR A 52 12.22 12.65 11.75
C TYR A 52 13.03 12.96 10.48
N ASP A 53 14.34 12.76 10.54
CA ASP A 53 15.16 12.74 9.34
C ASP A 53 14.87 11.44 8.60
N ALA A 54 13.97 11.52 7.61
CA ALA A 54 13.70 10.41 6.71
C ALA A 54 14.94 10.19 5.85
N SER A 55 15.85 9.32 6.33
CA SER A 55 17.06 9.00 5.59
C SER A 55 16.70 8.68 4.15
N THR A 56 17.39 9.31 3.19
CA THR A 56 17.19 9.07 1.75
C THR A 56 17.58 7.65 1.34
N LYS A 57 18.08 6.85 2.29
CA LYS A 57 18.51 5.47 2.08
C LYS A 57 17.27 4.58 1.92
N ARG A 58 17.14 4.02 0.72
CA ARG A 58 16.15 2.98 0.43
C ARG A 58 16.36 1.79 1.36
N LEU A 59 15.32 1.41 2.09
CA LEU A 59 15.28 0.14 2.82
C LEU A 59 15.31 -1.02 1.83
N ASP A 60 16.13 -2.03 2.11
CA ASP A 60 16.09 -3.29 1.36
C ASP A 60 14.84 -4.11 1.73
N ASP A 61 14.52 -5.10 0.89
CA ASP A 61 13.29 -5.89 1.01
C ASP A 61 13.22 -6.70 2.32
N GLU A 62 14.36 -7.21 2.80
CA GLU A 62 14.42 -8.02 4.02
C GLU A 62 14.23 -7.16 5.27
N THR A 63 14.89 -5.99 5.29
CA THR A 63 14.70 -4.98 6.34
C THR A 63 13.26 -4.47 6.40
N MET A 64 12.61 -4.25 5.26
CA MET A 64 11.20 -3.84 5.27
C MET A 64 10.29 -4.92 5.88
N ILE A 65 10.52 -6.19 5.53
CA ILE A 65 9.74 -7.31 6.10
C ILE A 65 9.97 -7.44 7.59
N SER A 66 11.23 -7.37 8.05
CA SER A 66 11.57 -7.55 9.47
C SER A 66 10.95 -6.45 10.34
N ILE A 67 10.97 -5.20 9.89
CA ILE A 67 10.30 -4.09 10.56
C ILE A 67 8.79 -4.37 10.67
N LEU A 68 8.13 -4.71 9.56
CA LEU A 68 6.67 -4.91 9.60
C LEU A 68 6.26 -6.10 10.48
N LEU A 69 7.04 -7.17 10.49
CA LEU A 69 6.81 -8.31 11.39
C LEU A 69 7.00 -7.95 12.86
N SER A 70 7.86 -6.98 13.20
CA SER A 70 7.98 -6.52 14.60
C SER A 70 6.76 -5.72 15.07
N TYR A 71 6.00 -5.11 14.16
CA TYR A 71 4.74 -4.44 14.47
C TYR A 71 3.55 -5.41 14.51
N GLU A 72 3.55 -6.41 13.63
CA GLU A 72 2.42 -7.33 13.47
C GLU A 72 2.90 -8.77 13.23
N ASN A 73 2.98 -9.54 14.31
CA ASN A 73 3.41 -10.95 14.25
C ASN A 73 2.51 -11.84 13.37
N SER A 74 1.21 -11.50 13.23
CA SER A 74 0.25 -12.24 12.40
C SER A 74 0.36 -11.95 10.90
N LEU A 75 1.10 -10.91 10.51
CA LEU A 75 1.16 -10.43 9.13
C LEU A 75 1.61 -11.51 8.15
N GLU A 76 2.53 -12.38 8.54
CA GLU A 76 2.97 -13.46 7.67
C GLU A 76 1.85 -14.46 7.37
N GLU A 77 1.05 -14.80 8.37
CA GLU A 77 -0.09 -15.71 8.20
C GLU A 77 -1.19 -15.05 7.37
N ASP A 78 -1.46 -13.77 7.61
CA ASP A 78 -2.46 -13.01 6.85
C ASP A 78 -2.08 -12.90 5.36
N VAL A 79 -0.81 -12.61 5.06
CA VAL A 79 -0.32 -12.59 3.67
C VAL A 79 -0.42 -13.97 3.03
N LYS A 80 -0.13 -15.06 3.75
CA LYS A 80 -0.31 -16.43 3.23
C LYS A 80 -1.78 -16.73 2.90
N LYS A 81 -2.70 -16.41 3.81
CA LYS A 81 -4.15 -16.61 3.61
C LYS A 81 -4.67 -15.80 2.43
N GLU A 82 -4.29 -14.53 2.35
CA GLU A 82 -4.72 -13.66 1.26
C GLU A 82 -4.11 -14.07 -0.08
N ARG A 83 -2.85 -14.54 -0.11
CA ARG A 83 -2.22 -15.10 -1.31
C ARG A 83 -3.02 -16.28 -1.86
N VAL A 84 -3.37 -17.26 -1.02
CA VAL A 84 -4.17 -18.43 -1.43
C VAL A 84 -5.55 -18.00 -1.93
N SER A 85 -6.19 -17.03 -1.26
CA SER A 85 -7.46 -16.45 -1.70
C SER A 85 -7.34 -15.78 -3.08
N TYR A 86 -6.22 -15.09 -3.33
CA TYR A 86 -5.97 -14.44 -4.60
C TYR A 86 -5.67 -15.43 -5.72
N GLU A 87 -4.87 -16.47 -5.46
CA GLU A 87 -4.60 -17.56 -6.40
C GLU A 87 -5.90 -18.21 -6.87
N ARG A 88 -6.83 -18.51 -5.95
CA ARG A 88 -8.15 -19.05 -6.28
C ARG A 88 -8.96 -18.13 -7.21
N LYS A 89 -8.92 -16.82 -6.98
CA LYS A 89 -9.60 -15.85 -7.84
C LYS A 89 -9.04 -15.82 -9.26
N LEU A 90 -7.75 -16.12 -9.43
CA LEU A 90 -7.13 -16.24 -10.75
C LEU A 90 -7.60 -17.51 -11.47
N ASP A 91 -7.75 -18.62 -10.74
CA ASP A 91 -8.33 -19.85 -11.29
C ASP A 91 -9.79 -19.64 -11.71
N GLU A 92 -10.60 -19.00 -10.86
CA GLU A 92 -11.98 -18.65 -11.17
C GLU A 92 -12.07 -17.75 -12.42
N GLU A 93 -11.14 -16.81 -12.61
CA GLU A 93 -11.08 -15.95 -13.80
C GLU A 93 -10.82 -16.75 -15.08
N ILE A 94 -9.97 -17.79 -15.01
CA ILE A 94 -9.71 -18.70 -16.14
C ILE A 94 -10.97 -19.50 -16.50
N GLU A 95 -11.68 -20.03 -15.51
CA GLU A 95 -12.94 -20.75 -15.74
C GLU A 95 -14.00 -19.85 -16.38
N VAL A 96 -14.10 -18.60 -15.93
CA VAL A 96 -14.99 -17.60 -16.55
C VAL A 96 -14.64 -17.36 -18.02
N VAL A 97 -13.36 -17.32 -18.38
CA VAL A 97 -12.95 -17.17 -19.79
C VAL A 97 -13.34 -18.38 -20.64
N LYS A 98 -13.20 -19.61 -20.12
CA LYS A 98 -13.60 -20.84 -20.83
C LYS A 98 -15.09 -20.84 -21.21
N MET A 99 -15.93 -20.29 -20.33
CA MET A 99 -17.39 -20.24 -20.50
C MET A 99 -17.88 -19.08 -21.38
N LYS A 100 -17.00 -18.21 -21.90
CA LYS A 100 -17.41 -17.07 -22.76
C LYS A 100 -17.90 -17.55 -24.12
N GLU A 101 -19.19 -17.41 -24.38
CA GLU A 101 -19.81 -17.77 -25.66
C GLU A 101 -19.43 -16.81 -26.81
N ASN A 102 -19.03 -15.58 -26.47
CA ASN A 102 -18.71 -14.55 -27.45
C ASN A 102 -17.26 -14.58 -27.96
N LEU A 103 -16.51 -15.63 -27.62
CA LEU A 103 -15.12 -15.84 -28.05
C LEU A 103 -14.98 -17.19 -28.73
N ASN A 104 -14.17 -17.23 -29.79
CA ASN A 104 -13.75 -18.50 -30.38
C ASN A 104 -12.68 -19.19 -29.52
N GLU A 105 -12.38 -20.45 -29.85
CA GLU A 105 -11.45 -21.27 -29.07
C GLU A 105 -10.00 -20.72 -29.05
N ASP A 106 -9.54 -20.11 -30.15
CA ASP A 106 -8.21 -19.49 -30.21
C ASP A 106 -8.13 -18.23 -29.36
N GLU A 107 -9.19 -17.42 -29.32
CA GLU A 107 -9.30 -16.24 -28.47
C GLU A 107 -9.32 -16.62 -26.99
N LYS A 108 -10.11 -17.64 -26.61
CA LYS A 108 -10.13 -18.17 -25.25
C LYS A 108 -8.75 -18.67 -24.84
N LYS A 109 -8.12 -19.48 -25.69
CA LYS A 109 -6.76 -20.01 -25.46
C LYS A 109 -5.74 -18.90 -25.29
N THR A 110 -5.79 -17.88 -26.14
CA THR A 110 -4.89 -16.71 -26.06
C THR A 110 -5.09 -15.94 -24.76
N TRP A 111 -6.34 -15.69 -24.38
CA TRP A 111 -6.63 -14.99 -23.12
C TRP A 111 -6.15 -15.80 -21.91
N ILE A 112 -6.45 -17.10 -21.84
CA ILE A 112 -5.99 -17.98 -20.76
C ILE A 112 -4.46 -17.97 -20.66
N ASN A 113 -3.75 -18.10 -21.78
CA ASN A 113 -2.29 -18.02 -21.80
C ASN A 113 -1.78 -16.67 -21.27
N ASN A 114 -2.42 -15.55 -21.66
CA ASN A 114 -2.05 -14.23 -21.16
C ASN A 114 -2.32 -14.08 -19.64
N LEU A 115 -3.38 -14.71 -19.11
CA LEU A 115 -3.66 -14.75 -17.68
C LEU A 115 -2.58 -15.54 -16.93
N GLU A 116 -2.21 -16.71 -17.44
CA GLU A 116 -1.20 -17.58 -16.84
C GLU A 116 0.19 -16.94 -16.83
N ILE A 117 0.61 -16.32 -17.95
CA ILE A 117 1.88 -15.58 -18.04
C ILE A 117 1.96 -14.46 -16.97
N MET A 118 0.83 -13.83 -16.67
CA MET A 118 0.74 -12.74 -15.69
C MET A 118 0.41 -13.19 -14.27
N ARG A 119 0.32 -14.49 -14.01
CA ARG A 119 -0.13 -15.03 -12.72
C ARG A 119 0.76 -14.59 -11.56
N GLU A 120 2.05 -14.91 -11.63
CA GLU A 120 3.03 -14.55 -10.59
C GLU A 120 3.18 -13.03 -10.44
N TYR A 121 3.10 -12.29 -11.54
CA TYR A 121 3.10 -10.84 -11.54
C TYR A 121 1.95 -10.27 -10.71
N ARG A 122 0.73 -10.77 -10.93
CA ARG A 122 -0.48 -10.34 -10.22
C ARG A 122 -0.45 -10.76 -8.75
N ILE A 123 0.02 -11.97 -8.46
CA ILE A 123 0.18 -12.47 -7.08
C ILE A 123 1.14 -11.56 -6.30
N GLN A 124 2.31 -11.25 -6.87
CA GLN A 124 3.27 -10.39 -6.19
C GLN A 124 2.73 -8.97 -5.96
N ARG A 125 2.02 -8.39 -6.92
CA ARG A 125 1.33 -7.10 -6.72
C ARG A 125 0.31 -7.16 -5.59
N ALA A 126 -0.42 -8.28 -5.46
CA ALA A 126 -1.35 -8.48 -4.36
C ALA A 126 -0.59 -8.55 -3.02
N VAL A 127 0.48 -9.34 -2.94
CA VAL A 127 1.37 -9.41 -1.76
C VAL A 127 1.87 -8.02 -1.35
N ASN A 128 2.41 -7.23 -2.28
CA ASN A 128 2.89 -5.87 -2.00
C ASN A 128 1.78 -4.96 -1.48
N LYS A 129 0.55 -5.09 -2.04
CA LYS A 129 -0.61 -4.35 -1.57
C LYS A 129 -0.98 -4.73 -0.14
N ILE A 130 -0.90 -6.01 0.24
CA ILE A 130 -1.22 -6.47 1.59
C ILE A 130 -0.28 -5.84 2.61
N PHE A 131 1.03 -5.99 2.39
CA PHE A 131 2.04 -5.34 3.24
C PHE A 131 1.80 -3.84 3.39
N TYR A 132 1.53 -3.15 2.28
CA TYR A 132 1.23 -1.72 2.30
C TYR A 132 -0.01 -1.41 3.15
N MET A 133 -1.12 -2.12 2.96
CA MET A 133 -2.35 -1.87 3.71
C MET A 133 -2.20 -2.18 5.20
N HIS A 134 -1.46 -3.22 5.57
CA HIS A 134 -1.15 -3.51 6.97
C HIS A 134 -0.29 -2.40 7.59
N THR A 135 0.73 -1.93 6.88
CA THR A 135 1.53 -0.75 7.29
C THR A 135 0.63 0.46 7.57
N ILE A 136 -0.33 0.75 6.70
CA ILE A 136 -1.28 1.87 6.87
C ILE A 136 -2.16 1.67 8.11
N LYS A 137 -2.64 0.44 8.36
CA LYS A 137 -3.42 0.12 9.56
C LYS A 137 -2.61 0.33 10.83
N GLU A 138 -1.33 -0.07 10.85
CA GLU A 138 -0.43 0.16 11.97
C GLU A 138 -0.18 1.64 12.21
N ILE A 139 0.07 2.43 11.14
CA ILE A 139 0.17 3.90 11.26
C ILE A 139 -1.09 4.47 11.91
N ALA A 140 -2.27 4.06 11.45
CA ALA A 140 -3.54 4.53 12.02
C ALA A 140 -3.74 4.07 13.47
N LYS A 141 -3.24 2.90 13.88
CA LYS A 141 -3.27 2.45 15.28
C LYS A 141 -2.37 3.32 16.16
N ILE A 142 -1.16 3.64 15.69
CA ILE A 142 -0.20 4.44 16.46
C ILE A 142 -0.69 5.89 16.60
N ILE A 143 -1.24 6.48 15.53
CA ILE A 143 -1.92 7.78 15.60
C ILE A 143 -2.96 7.82 16.74
N ARG A 144 -3.72 6.73 16.92
CA ARG A 144 -4.70 6.61 18.01
C ARG A 144 -4.06 6.46 19.37
N ARG A 145 -3.08 5.57 19.48
CA ARG A 145 -2.36 5.26 20.72
C ARG A 145 -1.68 6.51 21.29
N GLU A 146 -0.96 7.23 20.45
CA GLU A 146 -0.18 8.43 20.81
C GLU A 146 -0.97 9.74 20.70
N LYS A 147 -2.24 9.67 20.25
CA LYS A 147 -3.12 10.83 20.02
C LYS A 147 -2.48 11.91 19.14
N ILE A 148 -1.84 11.47 18.05
CA ILE A 148 -1.14 12.35 17.10
C ILE A 148 -2.16 13.29 16.44
N GLN A 149 -1.87 14.59 16.50
CA GLN A 149 -2.74 15.63 15.96
C GLN A 149 -2.35 16.05 14.55
N GLU A 150 -1.04 16.02 14.22
CA GLU A 150 -0.54 16.50 12.94
C GLU A 150 0.63 15.63 12.46
N ILE A 151 0.67 15.36 11.15
CA ILE A 151 1.82 14.75 10.47
C ILE A 151 2.17 15.61 9.26
N ASP A 152 3.38 16.14 9.25
CA ASP A 152 3.93 16.94 8.17
C ASP A 152 4.95 16.14 7.37
N THR A 153 4.87 16.27 6.05
CA THR A 153 5.82 15.65 5.11
C THR A 153 6.20 16.62 4.00
N PRO A 154 7.37 16.47 3.36
CA PRO A 154 7.68 17.21 2.14
C PRO A 154 6.62 16.95 1.06
N PHE A 155 6.24 17.97 0.29
CA PHE A 155 5.25 17.82 -0.77
C PHE A 155 5.82 17.09 -2.00
N PHE A 156 5.88 15.75 -1.91
CA PHE A 156 6.15 14.86 -3.04
C PHE A 156 4.99 13.87 -3.24
N GLU A 157 4.79 13.42 -4.49
CA GLU A 157 3.68 12.55 -4.87
C GLU A 157 3.55 11.30 -4.00
N LYS A 158 4.68 10.67 -3.64
CA LYS A 158 4.66 9.45 -2.84
C LYS A 158 4.25 9.70 -1.39
N PHE A 159 4.73 10.78 -0.77
CA PHE A 159 4.28 11.19 0.56
C PHE A 159 2.79 11.52 0.56
N TRP A 160 2.36 12.30 -0.43
CA TRP A 160 0.94 12.64 -0.62
C TRP A 160 0.07 11.39 -0.75
N HIS A 161 0.48 10.42 -1.57
CA HIS A 161 -0.26 9.17 -1.74
C HIS A 161 -0.35 8.39 -0.42
N VAL A 162 0.74 8.29 0.34
CA VAL A 162 0.74 7.60 1.63
C VAL A 162 -0.17 8.31 2.63
N LEU A 163 -0.02 9.61 2.83
CA LEU A 163 -0.88 10.39 3.72
C LEU A 163 -2.36 10.32 3.31
N ARG A 164 -2.66 10.35 2.01
CA ARG A 164 -4.03 10.17 1.51
C ARG A 164 -4.61 8.80 1.87
N THR A 165 -3.78 7.76 1.84
CA THR A 165 -4.23 6.40 2.21
C THR A 165 -4.41 6.29 3.73
N VAL A 166 -3.51 6.89 4.52
CA VAL A 166 -3.66 6.98 5.99
C VAL A 166 -4.93 7.75 6.35
N HIS A 167 -5.16 8.91 5.75
CA HIS A 167 -6.39 9.70 5.90
C HIS A 167 -7.64 8.86 5.60
N GLY A 168 -7.63 8.09 4.51
CA GLY A 168 -8.71 7.16 4.18
C GLY A 168 -8.94 6.11 5.27
N GLU A 169 -7.88 5.47 5.78
CA GLU A 169 -7.97 4.49 6.87
C GLU A 169 -8.46 5.10 8.18
N LEU A 170 -8.08 6.34 8.49
CA LEU A 170 -8.59 7.06 9.66
C LEU A 170 -10.09 7.33 9.54
N LEU A 171 -10.59 7.71 8.35
CA LEU A 171 -12.00 8.00 8.12
C LEU A 171 -12.89 6.76 8.03
N SER A 172 -12.42 5.66 7.42
CA SER A 172 -13.24 4.46 7.18
C SER A 172 -12.93 3.27 8.09
N GLY A 173 -11.96 3.40 8.99
CA GLY A 173 -11.55 2.32 9.89
C GLY A 173 -12.59 1.98 10.95
N LYS A 174 -12.30 0.96 11.78
CA LYS A 174 -13.20 0.49 12.85
C LYS A 174 -13.59 1.58 13.86
N SER A 175 -12.71 2.55 14.07
CA SER A 175 -12.94 3.75 14.88
C SER A 175 -12.61 4.97 14.03
N PRO A 176 -13.61 5.51 13.30
CA PRO A 176 -13.44 6.68 12.45
C PRO A 176 -12.96 7.89 13.25
N ILE A 177 -11.93 8.55 12.75
CA ILE A 177 -11.44 9.83 13.28
C ILE A 177 -11.39 10.79 12.11
N ASN A 178 -11.99 11.96 12.30
CA ASN A 178 -11.96 12.97 11.27
C ASN A 178 -10.51 13.43 11.06
N SER A 179 -10.13 13.59 9.81
CA SER A 179 -8.81 14.11 9.46
C SER A 179 -8.91 14.93 8.20
N GLU A 180 -7.94 15.80 7.98
CA GLU A 180 -7.91 16.70 6.84
C GLU A 180 -6.51 16.69 6.26
N LEU A 181 -6.41 16.37 4.96
CA LEU A 181 -5.15 16.38 4.22
C LEU A 181 -5.09 17.65 3.37
N LYS A 182 -4.07 18.48 3.59
CA LYS A 182 -3.86 19.74 2.87
C LYS A 182 -2.43 19.87 2.36
N VAL A 183 -2.27 20.71 1.34
CA VAL A 183 -0.97 21.20 0.90
C VAL A 183 -0.87 22.66 1.34
N GLU A 184 0.19 22.99 2.05
CA GLU A 184 0.43 24.35 2.54
C GLU A 184 1.92 24.66 2.58
N LYS A 185 2.25 25.91 2.94
CA LYS A 185 3.63 26.33 3.16
C LYS A 185 3.97 26.27 4.64
N ASP A 186 5.15 25.78 4.95
CA ASP A 186 5.72 25.89 6.30
C ASP A 186 6.24 27.32 6.59
N ALA A 187 6.82 27.52 7.77
CA ALA A 187 7.39 28.81 8.17
C ALA A 187 8.54 29.29 7.26
N ASP A 188 9.24 28.35 6.62
CA ASP A 188 10.35 28.58 5.71
C ASP A 188 9.88 28.68 4.23
N SER A 189 8.58 28.74 4.00
CA SER A 189 7.94 28.79 2.67
C SER A 189 8.11 27.54 1.81
N ASN A 190 8.53 26.41 2.38
CA ASN A 190 8.57 25.12 1.68
C ASN A 190 7.15 24.55 1.55
N MET A 191 6.89 23.89 0.43
CA MET A 191 5.63 23.18 0.22
C MET A 191 5.63 21.88 1.02
N ILE A 192 4.64 21.71 1.89
CA ILE A 192 4.43 20.51 2.71
C ILE A 192 3.06 19.90 2.45
N ALA A 193 2.95 18.59 2.65
CA ALA A 193 1.67 17.91 2.82
C ALA A 193 1.44 17.67 4.31
N ARG A 194 0.36 18.23 4.83
CA ARG A 194 -0.05 18.14 6.24
C ARG A 194 -1.32 17.32 6.38
N LEU A 195 -1.26 16.29 7.24
CA LEU A 195 -2.42 15.54 7.71
C LEU A 195 -2.79 16.03 9.12
N LYS A 196 -3.87 16.80 9.23
CA LYS A 196 -4.47 17.21 10.52
C LYS A 196 -5.47 16.18 10.98
N ILE A 197 -5.45 15.83 12.25
CA ILE A 197 -6.24 14.74 12.84
C ILE A 197 -7.04 15.32 13.99
N ALA A 198 -8.35 15.11 13.96
CA ALA A 198 -9.25 15.58 15.01
C ALA A 198 -8.93 14.88 16.34
N ILE A 199 -9.02 15.64 17.43
CA ILE A 199 -8.74 15.15 18.77
C ILE A 199 -9.87 14.18 19.20
N PHE A 200 -9.46 13.10 19.85
CA PHE A 200 -10.33 12.06 20.44
C PHE A 200 -11.25 12.57 21.54
#